data_AF-A0A1W6M1E2-F1
#
_entry.id   AF-A0A1W6M1E2-F1
#
_cell.length_a   1.000
_cell.length_b   1.000
_cell.length_c   1.000
_cell.angle_alpha   90.00
_cell.angle_beta   90.00
_cell.angle_gamma   90.00
#
_symmetry.space_group_name_H-M   'P 1'
#
loop_
_entity.id
_entity.type
_entity.pdbx_description
1 polymer ?
#
loop_
_entity_poly.entity_id
_entity_poly.type
_entity_poly.pdbx_seq_one_letter_code
_entity_poly.pdbx_strand_id
1 'polypeptide(L)'
;MKKMAIILSSLICSSAYAGITISPELKLGPYKGAGIQVGLTNTLGFDAVFAELAKTRYESKIYDEEIYSYRVGFQQMFGASKQHGFQASLGLAQYDGYLREEHKTANGLSIGGSYVFQANQHLFLRAGVDFNVFDTNATYIPSDTSPNFNLGFGLRF
;
A
#
# COMPACT_ATOMS: atom_id res chain seq x y z
N MET A 1 -11.96 28.57 9.98
CA MET A 1 -10.86 27.99 10.78
C MET A 1 -11.35 27.25 12.03
N LYS A 2 -12.19 27.84 12.90
CA LYS A 2 -12.68 27.15 14.13
C LYS A 2 -13.47 25.84 13.88
N LYS A 3 -14.24 25.75 12.79
CA LYS A 3 -15.01 24.54 12.42
C LYS A 3 -14.14 23.37 11.91
N MET A 4 -13.00 23.64 11.26
CA MET A 4 -12.03 22.60 10.87
C MET A 4 -11.24 22.09 12.07
N ALA A 5 -10.94 22.95 13.04
CA ALA A 5 -10.27 22.53 14.28
C ALA A 5 -11.15 21.55 15.09
N ILE A 6 -12.47 21.73 15.10
CA ILE A 6 -13.40 20.86 15.83
C ILE A 6 -13.47 19.46 15.22
N ILE A 7 -13.48 19.35 13.89
CA ILE A 7 -13.48 18.06 13.17
C ILE A 7 -12.16 17.33 13.42
N LEU A 8 -11.03 18.05 13.37
CA LEU A 8 -9.71 17.48 13.66
C LEU A 8 -9.57 17.06 15.12
N SER A 9 -10.15 17.80 16.07
CA SER A 9 -10.16 17.43 17.49
C SER A 9 -11.13 16.27 17.83
N SER A 10 -12.22 16.10 17.07
CA SER A 10 -13.15 14.98 17.28
C SER A 10 -12.60 13.63 16.81
N LEU A 11 -11.58 13.63 15.92
CA LEU A 11 -10.92 12.42 15.45
C LEU A 11 -9.90 11.84 16.46
N ILE A 12 -9.58 12.58 17.53
CA ILE A 12 -8.56 12.22 18.53
C ILE A 12 -9.18 11.51 19.76
N CYS A 13 -10.51 11.41 19.83
CA CYS A 13 -11.21 10.84 20.99
C CYS A 13 -11.37 9.32 20.86
N SER A 14 -10.29 8.57 21.02
CA SER A 14 -10.33 7.12 21.27
C SER A 14 -9.13 6.75 22.13
N SER A 15 -9.35 6.66 23.44
CA SER A 15 -8.37 6.23 24.45
C SER A 15 -8.17 4.71 24.42
N ALA A 16 -7.69 4.20 23.29
CA ALA A 16 -7.01 2.92 23.20
C ALA A 16 -5.52 3.22 23.02
N TYR A 17 -4.63 2.51 23.71
CA TYR A 17 -3.20 2.59 23.43
C TYR A 17 -2.99 2.38 21.93
N ALA A 18 -2.55 3.43 21.23
CA ALA A 18 -2.22 3.36 19.82
C ALA A 18 -0.89 2.60 19.68
N GLY A 19 -0.98 1.33 19.33
CA GLY A 19 0.18 0.53 18.96
C GLY A 19 0.67 0.89 17.55
N ILE A 20 1.96 0.70 17.31
CA ILE A 20 2.60 0.96 16.01
C ILE A 20 2.76 -0.37 15.29
N THR A 21 2.46 -0.40 13.99
CA THR A 21 2.76 -1.55 13.13
C THR A 21 3.79 -1.20 12.08
N ILE A 22 4.68 -2.16 11.81
CA ILE A 22 5.64 -2.08 10.71
C ILE A 22 5.57 -3.39 9.95
N SER A 23 5.39 -3.32 8.63
CA SER A 23 5.25 -4.48 7.77
C SER A 23 6.03 -4.33 6.47
N PRO A 24 7.26 -4.88 6.37
CA PRO A 24 7.91 -5.04 5.08
C PRO A 24 7.09 -5.97 4.19
N GLU A 25 7.24 -5.78 2.88
CA GLU A 25 6.57 -6.57 1.86
C GLU A 25 7.42 -6.84 0.64
N LEU A 26 7.11 -7.95 -0.01
CA LEU A 26 7.58 -8.33 -1.32
C LEU A 26 6.48 -8.10 -2.33
N LYS A 27 6.85 -7.55 -3.48
CA LYS A 27 5.98 -7.39 -4.65
C LYS A 27 6.42 -8.39 -5.73
N LEU A 28 5.48 -9.21 -6.17
CA LEU A 28 5.69 -10.29 -7.14
C LEU A 28 4.70 -10.13 -8.29
N GLY A 29 5.16 -10.30 -9.52
CA GLY A 29 4.31 -10.14 -10.70
C GLY A 29 5.16 -9.95 -11.94
N PRO A 30 4.61 -9.32 -12.98
CA PRO A 30 5.41 -8.82 -14.10
C PRO A 30 6.55 -7.93 -13.60
N TYR A 31 6.26 -7.06 -12.62
CA TYR A 31 7.25 -6.28 -11.91
C TYR A 31 7.64 -6.98 -10.60
N LYS A 32 8.90 -6.82 -10.19
CA LYS A 32 9.41 -7.35 -8.92
C LYS A 32 9.86 -6.20 -8.05
N GLY A 33 9.63 -6.31 -6.75
CA GLY A 33 9.93 -5.20 -5.87
C GLY A 33 9.76 -5.50 -4.40
N ALA A 34 9.89 -4.44 -3.63
CA ALA A 34 9.69 -4.47 -2.19
C ALA A 34 9.09 -3.15 -1.72
N GLY A 35 8.52 -3.19 -0.53
CA GLY A 35 7.93 -2.03 0.10
C GLY A 35 7.86 -2.17 1.61
N ILE A 36 7.31 -1.15 2.23
CA ILE A 36 7.10 -1.08 3.67
C ILE A 36 5.79 -0.39 3.97
N GLN A 37 5.05 -0.97 4.91
CA GLN A 37 3.84 -0.40 5.47
C GLN A 37 4.11 0.00 6.93
N VAL A 38 3.70 1.20 7.32
CA VAL A 38 3.75 1.68 8.70
C VAL A 38 2.35 2.11 9.11
N GLY A 39 1.87 1.62 10.25
CA GLY A 39 0.51 1.83 10.69
C GLY A 39 0.35 2.19 12.15
N LEU A 40 -0.80 2.76 12.46
CA LEU A 40 -1.30 3.06 13.79
C LEU A 40 -2.55 2.23 14.03
N THR A 41 -2.59 1.56 15.18
CA THR A 41 -3.69 0.67 15.54
C THR A 41 -4.77 1.41 16.33
N ASN A 42 -5.99 0.86 16.36
CA ASN A 42 -7.13 1.40 17.12
C ASN A 42 -7.41 2.89 16.84
N THR A 43 -7.33 3.29 15.57
CA THR A 43 -7.36 4.69 15.16
C THR A 43 -8.47 4.89 14.12
N LEU A 44 -9.20 6.01 14.21
CA LEU A 44 -10.28 6.39 13.28
C LEU A 44 -11.42 5.37 13.11
N GLY A 45 -11.67 4.54 14.12
CA GLY A 45 -12.73 3.50 14.06
C GLY A 45 -12.33 2.24 13.30
N PHE A 46 -11.07 2.15 12.85
CA PHE A 46 -10.49 0.96 12.21
C PHE A 46 -9.51 0.25 13.14
N ASP A 47 -9.26 -1.04 12.88
CA ASP A 47 -8.26 -1.81 13.64
C ASP A 47 -6.84 -1.28 13.37
N ALA A 48 -6.58 -0.78 12.17
CA ALA A 48 -5.40 0.02 11.87
C ALA A 48 -5.63 0.99 10.71
N VAL A 49 -4.89 2.10 10.71
CA VAL A 49 -4.69 2.99 9.56
C VAL A 49 -3.21 2.97 9.23
N PHE A 50 -2.85 2.95 7.95
CA PHE A 50 -1.46 2.81 7.54
C PHE A 50 -1.11 3.67 6.34
N ALA A 51 0.19 3.93 6.21
CA ALA A 51 0.83 4.42 5.00
C ALA A 51 1.73 3.32 4.43
N GLU A 52 1.83 3.26 3.11
CA GLU A 52 2.65 2.27 2.40
C GLU A 52 3.47 2.94 1.30
N LEU A 53 4.74 2.52 1.22
CA LEU A 53 5.70 2.93 0.21
C LEU A 53 6.25 1.66 -0.45
N ALA A 54 6.21 1.59 -1.77
CA ALA A 54 6.82 0.47 -2.49
C ALA A 54 7.51 0.92 -3.78
N LYS A 55 8.51 0.13 -4.19
CA LYS A 55 9.17 0.25 -5.49
C LYS A 55 9.11 -1.09 -6.20
N THR A 56 8.63 -1.09 -7.44
CA THR A 56 8.63 -2.26 -8.32
C THR A 56 9.36 -1.96 -9.62
N ARG A 57 10.14 -2.91 -10.12
CA ARG A 57 10.95 -2.77 -11.33
C ARG A 57 10.68 -3.91 -12.31
N TYR A 58 10.70 -3.57 -13.59
CA TYR A 58 10.77 -4.51 -14.70
C TYR A 58 12.02 -4.21 -15.51
N GLU A 59 12.89 -5.20 -15.65
CA GLU A 59 14.15 -5.06 -16.36
C GLU A 59 14.18 -6.03 -17.54
N SER A 60 14.44 -5.49 -18.73
CA SER A 60 14.68 -6.25 -19.95
C SER A 60 15.91 -5.72 -20.68
N LYS A 61 16.28 -6.34 -21.80
CA LYS A 61 17.40 -5.89 -22.62
C LYS A 61 17.13 -4.57 -23.37
N ILE A 62 15.88 -4.13 -23.45
CA ILE A 62 15.44 -3.01 -24.31
C ILE A 62 14.73 -1.92 -23.51
N TYR A 63 14.04 -2.31 -22.44
CA TYR A 63 13.22 -1.47 -21.57
C TYR A 63 13.62 -1.69 -20.11
N ASP A 64 13.72 -0.59 -19.35
CA ASP A 64 13.76 -0.59 -17.90
C ASP A 64 12.63 0.29 -17.39
N GLU A 65 11.85 -0.23 -16.46
CA GLU A 65 10.67 0.44 -15.94
C GLU A 65 10.63 0.32 -14.42
N GLU A 66 10.54 1.46 -13.76
CA GLU A 66 10.36 1.57 -12.32
C GLU A 66 9.01 2.21 -12.00
N ILE A 67 8.35 1.67 -10.98
CA ILE A 67 7.12 2.23 -10.44
C ILE A 67 7.29 2.42 -8.94
N TYR A 68 7.09 3.65 -8.48
CA TYR A 68 7.04 4.02 -7.07
C TYR A 68 5.58 4.22 -6.67
N SER A 69 5.11 3.53 -5.64
CA SER A 69 3.75 3.69 -5.13
C SER A 69 3.73 4.24 -3.70
N TYR A 70 2.82 5.18 -3.48
CA TYR A 70 2.61 5.90 -2.23
C TYR A 70 1.14 5.82 -1.88
N ARG A 71 0.80 5.09 -0.82
CA ARG A 71 -0.60 4.80 -0.48
C ARG A 71 -0.90 5.04 0.98
N VAL A 72 -2.16 5.32 1.25
CA VAL A 72 -2.75 5.29 2.58
C VAL A 72 -3.94 4.34 2.59
N GLY A 73 -4.16 3.68 3.72
CA GLY A 73 -5.16 2.65 3.81
C GLY A 73 -5.65 2.39 5.23
N PHE A 74 -6.63 1.52 5.32
CA PHE A 74 -7.21 1.07 6.58
C PHE A 74 -7.29 -0.45 6.62
N GLN A 75 -7.31 -1.00 7.82
CA GLN A 75 -7.46 -2.42 8.12
C GLN A 75 -8.69 -2.64 8.99
N GLN A 76 -9.47 -3.65 8.64
CA GLN A 76 -10.58 -4.14 9.46
C GLN A 76 -10.42 -5.63 9.72
N MET A 77 -10.45 -6.03 10.99
CA MET A 77 -10.46 -7.43 11.41
C MET A 77 -11.90 -7.94 11.55
N PHE A 78 -12.09 -9.23 11.26
CA PHE A 78 -13.37 -9.90 11.24
C PHE A 78 -13.48 -10.91 12.40
N GLY A 79 -14.71 -11.08 12.89
CA GLY A 79 -15.05 -12.04 13.93
C GLY A 79 -14.56 -11.65 15.33
N ALA A 80 -15.08 -12.34 16.34
CA ALA A 80 -14.74 -12.07 17.74
C ALA A 80 -13.27 -12.36 18.07
N SER A 81 -12.67 -13.34 17.40
CA SER A 81 -11.25 -13.70 17.58
C SER A 81 -10.28 -12.72 16.90
N LYS A 82 -10.76 -11.87 15.99
CA LYS A 82 -9.95 -10.95 15.19
C LYS A 82 -8.72 -11.61 14.56
N GLN A 83 -8.86 -12.85 14.10
CA GLN A 83 -7.76 -13.61 13.51
C GLN A 83 -7.57 -13.29 12.02
N HIS A 84 -8.63 -12.88 11.34
CA HIS A 84 -8.65 -12.64 9.91
C HIS A 84 -9.14 -11.22 9.64
N GLY A 85 -8.64 -10.57 8.59
CA GLY A 85 -9.04 -9.21 8.26
C GLY A 85 -8.78 -8.85 6.81
N PHE A 86 -9.13 -7.62 6.48
CA PHE A 86 -8.92 -7.05 5.16
C PHE A 86 -8.32 -5.65 5.28
N GLN A 87 -7.40 -5.35 4.38
CA GLN A 87 -6.83 -4.03 4.16
C GLN A 87 -7.27 -3.50 2.81
N ALA A 88 -7.60 -2.21 2.76
CA ALA A 88 -7.80 -1.47 1.52
C ALA A 88 -6.93 -0.22 1.53
N SER A 89 -6.37 0.13 0.37
CA SER A 89 -5.50 1.29 0.22
C SER A 89 -5.71 1.97 -1.13
N LEU A 90 -5.51 3.29 -1.13
CA LEU A 90 -5.44 4.10 -2.34
C LEU A 90 -4.30 5.11 -2.26
N GLY A 91 -3.85 5.58 -3.41
CA GLY A 91 -2.87 6.65 -3.48
C GLY A 91 -2.36 6.87 -4.90
N LEU A 92 -1.08 7.24 -5.00
CA LEU A 92 -0.45 7.65 -6.24
C LEU A 92 0.62 6.65 -6.63
N ALA A 93 0.78 6.46 -7.93
CA ALA A 93 1.90 5.75 -8.54
C ALA A 93 2.70 6.72 -9.42
N GLN A 94 4.01 6.61 -9.39
CA GLN A 94 4.93 7.33 -10.27
C GLN A 94 5.65 6.31 -11.12
N TYR A 95 5.49 6.43 -12.42
CA TYR A 95 6.19 5.64 -13.43
C TYR A 95 7.42 6.39 -13.90
N ASP A 96 8.53 5.68 -14.00
CA ASP A 96 9.80 6.13 -14.56
C ASP A 96 10.34 5.04 -15.47
N GLY A 97 10.40 5.29 -16.78
CA GLY A 97 10.75 4.27 -17.76
C GLY A 97 11.73 4.76 -18.82
N TYR A 98 12.67 3.89 -19.17
CA TYR A 98 13.70 4.11 -20.17
C TYR A 98 13.56 3.12 -21.32
N LEU A 99 13.47 3.64 -22.53
CA LEU A 99 13.60 2.90 -23.78
C LEU A 99 14.87 3.38 -24.49
N ARG A 100 15.98 2.67 -24.28
CA ARG A 100 17.32 3.11 -24.71
C ARG A 100 17.65 4.51 -24.17
N GLU A 101 17.57 5.55 -24.99
CA GLU A 101 17.81 6.95 -24.62
C GLU A 101 16.51 7.75 -24.40
N GLU A 102 15.35 7.18 -24.75
CA GLU A 102 14.06 7.85 -24.57
C GLU A 102 13.56 7.61 -23.14
N HIS A 103 13.18 8.71 -22.48
CA HIS A 103 12.75 8.73 -21.09
C HIS A 103 11.29 9.16 -20.99
N LYS A 104 10.48 8.39 -20.26
CA LYS A 104 9.09 8.72 -19.97
C LYS A 104 8.80 8.65 -18.48
N THR A 105 8.10 9.67 -18.00
CA THR A 105 7.58 9.73 -16.64
C THR A 105 6.07 9.94 -16.67
N ALA A 106 5.34 9.25 -15.80
CA ALA A 106 3.90 9.44 -15.66
C ALA A 106 3.45 9.33 -14.21
N ASN A 107 2.37 10.02 -13.86
CA ASN A 107 1.69 9.83 -12.59
C ASN A 107 0.40 9.04 -12.83
N GLY A 108 0.06 8.19 -11.88
CA GLY A 108 -1.07 7.29 -11.96
C GLY A 108 -1.78 7.09 -10.63
N LEU A 109 -2.88 6.36 -10.67
CA LEU A 109 -3.61 5.91 -9.50
C LEU A 109 -3.00 4.60 -8.99
N SER A 110 -2.81 4.47 -7.68
CA SER A 110 -2.42 3.20 -7.05
C SER A 110 -3.52 2.73 -6.11
N ILE A 111 -3.99 1.51 -6.29
CA ILE A 111 -4.97 0.86 -5.41
C ILE A 111 -4.45 -0.48 -4.95
N GLY A 112 -4.83 -0.92 -3.76
CA GLY A 112 -4.60 -2.31 -3.40
C GLY A 112 -5.43 -2.80 -2.24
N GLY A 113 -5.51 -4.12 -2.17
CA GLY A 113 -6.27 -4.85 -1.17
C GLY A 113 -5.48 -6.06 -0.69
N SER A 114 -5.51 -6.31 0.61
CA SER A 114 -4.80 -7.45 1.20
C SER A 114 -5.66 -8.15 2.23
N TYR A 115 -5.62 -9.48 2.21
CA TYR A 115 -6.10 -10.28 3.32
C TYR A 115 -5.06 -10.30 4.44
N VAL A 116 -5.50 -10.20 5.69
CA VAL A 116 -4.64 -10.20 6.87
C VAL A 116 -4.93 -11.42 7.73
N PHE A 117 -3.88 -12.08 8.18
CA PHE A 117 -3.91 -13.15 9.17
C PHE A 117 -3.10 -12.75 10.40
N GLN A 118 -3.77 -12.60 11.53
CA GLN A 118 -3.14 -12.32 12.82
C GLN A 118 -2.71 -13.63 13.47
N ALA A 119 -1.41 -13.92 13.46
CA ALA A 119 -0.88 -15.16 14.01
C ALA A 119 -0.87 -15.16 15.55
N ASN A 120 -0.55 -14.00 16.15
CA ASN A 120 -0.63 -13.75 17.59
C ASN A 120 -0.71 -12.23 17.85
N GLN A 121 -0.58 -11.77 19.10
CA GLN A 121 -0.73 -10.34 19.44
C GLN A 121 0.33 -9.41 18.81
N HIS A 122 1.47 -9.95 18.37
CA HIS A 122 2.60 -9.19 17.82
C HIS A 122 2.85 -9.44 16.33
N LEU A 123 2.45 -10.60 15.81
CA LEU A 123 2.80 -11.05 14.46
C LEU A 123 1.55 -11.16 13.59
N PHE A 124 1.62 -10.59 12.40
CA PHE A 124 0.62 -10.79 11.35
C PHE A 124 1.26 -11.03 9.99
N LEU A 125 0.52 -11.71 9.12
CA LEU A 125 0.84 -11.92 7.72
C LEU A 125 -0.22 -11.22 6.88
N ARG A 126 0.17 -10.75 5.70
CA ARG A 126 -0.74 -10.20 4.71
C ARG A 126 -0.40 -10.70 3.32
N ALA A 127 -1.43 -10.97 2.54
CA ALA A 127 -1.31 -11.37 1.15
C ALA A 127 -2.39 -10.68 0.33
N GLY A 128 -2.02 -10.09 -0.80
CA GLY A 128 -2.91 -9.20 -1.51
C GLY A 128 -2.48 -8.90 -2.93
N VAL A 129 -3.18 -7.94 -3.51
CA VAL A 129 -2.94 -7.45 -4.87
C VAL A 129 -2.97 -5.93 -4.89
N ASP A 130 -2.13 -5.38 -5.76
CA ASP A 130 -2.03 -3.97 -6.05
C ASP A 130 -2.20 -3.73 -7.55
N PHE A 131 -2.84 -2.63 -7.90
CA PHE A 131 -2.99 -2.18 -9.27
C PHE A 131 -2.50 -0.74 -9.36
N ASN A 132 -1.53 -0.51 -10.23
CA ASN A 132 -1.13 0.83 -10.63
C ASN A 132 -1.74 1.13 -12.00
N VAL A 133 -2.50 2.21 -12.09
CA VAL A 133 -3.24 2.61 -13.30
C VAL A 133 -2.62 3.88 -13.86
N PHE A 134 -2.16 3.82 -15.11
CA PHE A 134 -1.57 4.91 -15.85
C PHE A 134 -2.29 5.09 -17.20
N ASP A 135 -2.20 6.27 -17.79
CA ASP A 135 -2.58 6.44 -19.20
C ASP A 135 -1.55 5.69 -20.07
N THR A 136 -2.01 4.73 -20.88
CA THR A 136 -1.14 3.91 -21.76
C THR A 136 -0.24 4.78 -22.66
N ASN A 137 -0.69 5.96 -23.11
CA ASN A 137 0.14 6.81 -23.98
C ASN A 137 1.34 7.44 -23.24
N ALA A 138 1.24 7.54 -21.92
CA ALA A 138 2.25 8.16 -21.06
C ALA A 138 3.33 7.19 -20.58
N THR A 139 3.19 5.88 -20.83
CA THR A 139 4.12 4.85 -20.35
C THR A 139 4.54 3.88 -21.46
N TYR A 140 5.44 2.93 -21.16
CA TYR A 140 5.74 1.79 -22.03
C TYR A 140 4.97 0.53 -21.60
N ILE A 141 4.13 0.64 -20.57
CA ILE A 141 3.30 -0.46 -20.09
C ILE A 141 2.24 -0.76 -21.16
N PRO A 142 2.12 -2.00 -21.64
CA PRO A 142 1.22 -2.35 -22.76
C PRO A 142 -0.27 -2.29 -22.41
N SER A 143 -0.61 -2.03 -21.15
CA SER A 143 -1.95 -1.88 -20.63
C SER A 143 -1.98 -0.70 -19.67
N ASP A 144 -3.14 -0.07 -19.52
CA ASP A 144 -3.35 0.98 -18.51
C ASP A 144 -3.09 0.48 -17.08
N THR A 145 -2.97 -0.83 -16.84
CA THR A 145 -2.84 -1.42 -15.50
C THR A 145 -1.59 -2.29 -15.34
N SER A 146 -0.87 -2.06 -14.25
CA SER A 146 0.24 -2.90 -13.78
C SER A 146 -0.14 -3.61 -12.47
N PRO A 147 -0.56 -4.89 -12.53
CA PRO A 147 -0.91 -5.67 -11.35
C PRO A 147 0.32 -6.27 -10.66
N ASN A 148 0.31 -6.30 -9.33
CA ASN A 148 1.33 -6.98 -8.52
C ASN A 148 0.67 -7.73 -7.36
N PHE A 149 1.16 -8.93 -7.06
CA PHE A 149 0.86 -9.62 -5.82
C PHE A 149 1.77 -9.07 -4.71
N ASN A 150 1.20 -8.82 -3.55
CA ASN A 150 1.95 -8.41 -2.36
C ASN A 150 1.94 -9.51 -1.31
N LEU A 151 3.09 -9.72 -0.68
CA LEU A 151 3.26 -10.61 0.47
C LEU A 151 3.99 -9.84 1.56
N GLY A 152 3.32 -9.62 2.68
CA GLY A 152 3.86 -8.88 3.81
C GLY A 152 3.85 -9.70 5.09
N PHE A 153 4.83 -9.43 5.93
CA PHE A 153 4.85 -9.84 7.33
C PHE A 153 4.92 -8.57 8.17
N GLY A 154 4.28 -8.54 9.33
CA GLY A 154 4.25 -7.36 10.15
C GLY A 154 4.39 -7.63 11.64
N LEU A 155 5.00 -6.65 12.30
CA LEU A 155 5.18 -6.56 13.74
C LEU A 155 4.23 -5.50 14.28
N ARG A 156 3.59 -5.80 15.41
CA ARG A 156 2.79 -4.87 16.23
C ARG A 156 3.49 -4.67 17.58
N PHE A 157 3.75 -3.40 17.91
CA PHE A 157 4.35 -2.92 19.15
C PHE A 157 3.29 -2.23 20.02
#